data_AF-A0A7W0A7I9-F1
#
_entry.id   AF-A0A7W0A7I9-F1
#
_cell.length_a   1.000
_cell.length_b   1.000
_cell.length_c   1.000
_cell.angle_alpha   90.00
_cell.angle_beta   90.00
_cell.angle_gamma   90.00
#
_symmetry.space_group_name_H-M   'P 1'
#
loop_
_entity.id
_entity.type
_entity.pdbx_description
1 polymer ?
#
loop_
_entity_poly.entity_id
_entity_poly.type
_entity_poly.pdbx_seq_one_letter_code
_entity_poly.pdbx_strand_id
1 'polypeptide(L)'
;MIVSKPRPARALRATLLAVGAMLVAAPLASAATVTSDYAPDAVSRNFSAGEGGWTSSVFYAGGCQPGVTCPRVTNSFIPGGGTGGASDGHIRTALSSPLGIPAQSNGVWLSPAFVYQGAGGQRPDAVAFALSFRGAVAALLGNGDSASFFVDIVQQGGPGALQVIGGQSLADSEDWRAQGPIGINPASLEIGAAYQIRITTSYQTGVSATPSASADYDDVLLRAVREVSDGDGDGGGDGDGDGGGGGGGDDKPTRECLPGVGRIAKDSVGRLRLDDSRNRLISRSRTNPRISGNSVRFCVEGGGIVGVAFRKGRAIAIVTKAQGYRLNGIDIGDSRSSFSNGKTAKKLSRDLYRVGDGFVGLRRGFVSQLGLAQKKLLKKRAKLAAAIELAVE
;
A
#
# COMPACT_ATOMS: atom_id res chain seq x y z
N MET A 1 -35.69 -44.63 25.01
CA MET A 1 -36.31 -44.22 23.72
C MET A 1 -37.23 -43.03 23.99
N ILE A 2 -36.81 -41.82 23.65
CA ILE A 2 -37.64 -40.61 23.75
C ILE A 2 -37.79 -40.07 22.33
N VAL A 3 -39.03 -40.10 21.83
CA VAL A 3 -39.40 -39.68 20.47
C VAL A 3 -39.73 -38.18 20.50
N SER A 4 -38.90 -37.37 19.86
CA SER A 4 -39.10 -35.92 19.70
C SER A 4 -39.99 -35.61 18.50
N LYS A 5 -41.15 -34.98 18.72
CA LYS A 5 -42.03 -34.44 17.66
C LYS A 5 -41.45 -33.17 17.03
N PRO A 6 -41.55 -32.97 15.70
CA PRO A 6 -41.18 -31.71 15.05
C PRO A 6 -42.30 -30.65 15.21
N ARG A 7 -41.91 -29.38 15.38
CA ARG A 7 -42.81 -28.21 15.39
C ARG A 7 -42.87 -27.58 13.98
N PRO A 8 -44.02 -27.07 13.53
CA PRO A 8 -44.18 -26.49 12.21
C PRO A 8 -43.63 -25.06 12.11
N ALA A 9 -42.93 -24.77 11.02
CA ALA A 9 -42.44 -23.44 10.66
C ALA A 9 -43.60 -22.54 10.22
N ARG A 10 -43.76 -21.39 10.86
CA ARG A 10 -44.67 -20.33 10.43
C ARG A 10 -43.94 -19.40 9.45
N ALA A 11 -44.40 -19.41 8.20
CA ALA A 11 -44.00 -18.45 7.19
C ALA A 11 -44.65 -17.09 7.46
N LEU A 12 -43.84 -16.06 7.75
CA LEU A 12 -44.30 -14.68 7.75
C LEU A 12 -44.03 -14.09 6.36
N ARG A 13 -45.10 -13.85 5.60
CA ARG A 13 -45.07 -13.02 4.39
C ARG A 13 -45.12 -11.55 4.82
N ALA A 14 -44.06 -10.80 4.54
CA ALA A 14 -44.05 -9.34 4.64
C ALA A 14 -44.26 -8.74 3.25
N THR A 15 -45.42 -8.11 3.05
CA THR A 15 -45.79 -7.39 1.84
C THR A 15 -45.22 -5.97 1.93
N LEU A 16 -44.26 -5.61 1.07
CA LEU A 16 -43.72 -4.25 0.97
C LEU A 16 -44.52 -3.46 -0.08
N LEU A 17 -45.14 -2.36 0.34
CA LEU A 17 -45.71 -1.34 -0.53
C LEU A 17 -44.58 -0.49 -1.12
N ALA A 18 -44.44 -0.49 -2.45
CA ALA A 18 -43.54 0.37 -3.18
C ALA A 18 -44.26 1.68 -3.57
N VAL A 19 -43.85 2.80 -2.98
CA VAL A 19 -44.23 4.15 -3.42
C VAL A 19 -43.16 4.62 -4.41
N GLY A 20 -43.55 4.73 -5.68
CA GLY A 20 -42.69 5.18 -6.77
C GLY A 20 -42.48 6.68 -6.76
N ALA A 21 -41.28 7.12 -6.38
CA ALA A 21 -40.79 8.46 -6.68
C ALA A 21 -39.99 8.40 -7.99
N MET A 22 -40.55 8.93 -9.08
CA MET A 22 -39.79 9.19 -10.32
C MET A 22 -38.83 10.35 -10.07
N LEU A 23 -37.59 10.05 -9.66
CA LEU A 23 -36.47 10.97 -9.82
C LEU A 23 -36.04 10.93 -11.30
N VAL A 24 -36.17 12.05 -11.98
CA VAL A 24 -35.50 12.30 -13.26
C VAL A 24 -34.01 12.46 -12.95
N ALA A 25 -33.25 11.37 -13.07
CA ALA A 25 -31.80 11.42 -12.98
C ALA A 25 -31.26 12.07 -14.25
N ALA A 26 -30.78 13.32 -14.15
CA ALA A 26 -29.96 13.90 -15.21
C ALA A 26 -28.72 13.01 -15.39
N PRO A 27 -28.34 12.64 -16.62
CA PRO A 27 -27.11 11.90 -16.85
C PRO A 27 -25.94 12.80 -16.44
N LEU A 28 -25.28 12.45 -15.33
CA LEU A 28 -23.99 13.02 -14.98
C LEU A 28 -23.01 12.55 -16.06
N ALA A 29 -22.57 13.47 -16.93
CA ALA A 29 -21.47 13.22 -17.84
C ALA A 29 -20.27 12.75 -17.00
N SER A 30 -19.90 11.49 -17.16
CA SER A 30 -18.77 10.90 -16.45
C SER A 30 -17.52 11.23 -17.27
N ALA A 31 -16.60 11.98 -16.66
CA ALA A 31 -15.31 12.31 -17.26
C ALA A 31 -14.65 11.05 -17.83
N ALA A 32 -14.18 11.13 -19.09
CA ALA A 32 -13.57 9.98 -19.74
C ALA A 32 -12.29 9.58 -19.00
N THR A 33 -12.17 8.30 -18.62
CA THR A 33 -10.97 7.77 -17.95
C THR A 33 -10.13 7.00 -18.96
N VAL A 34 -8.86 7.38 -19.09
CA VAL A 34 -7.89 6.68 -19.94
C VAL A 34 -7.04 5.77 -19.07
N THR A 35 -6.94 4.50 -19.44
CA THR A 35 -6.14 3.49 -18.72
C THR A 35 -5.11 2.83 -19.63
N SER A 36 -3.99 2.42 -19.05
CA SER A 36 -3.03 1.50 -19.67
C SER A 36 -2.65 0.42 -18.66
N ASP A 37 -2.72 -0.83 -19.09
CA ASP A 37 -2.41 -2.00 -18.26
C ASP A 37 -1.08 -2.62 -18.68
N TYR A 38 -0.29 -3.05 -17.69
CA TYR A 38 1.05 -3.60 -17.86
C TYR A 38 1.22 -4.91 -17.07
N ALA A 39 1.90 -5.92 -17.61
CA ALA A 39 2.37 -6.04 -19.00
C ALA A 39 1.18 -5.99 -20.00
N PRO A 40 1.38 -5.55 -21.27
CA PRO A 40 0.26 -5.15 -22.16
C PRO A 40 -0.69 -6.30 -22.52
N ASP A 41 -0.16 -7.51 -22.69
CA ASP A 41 -0.95 -8.68 -23.05
C ASP A 41 -1.74 -9.21 -21.84
N ALA A 42 -3.05 -9.46 -22.03
CA ALA A 42 -3.92 -9.92 -20.95
C ALA A 42 -3.46 -11.27 -20.36
N VAL A 43 -2.97 -12.18 -21.20
CA VAL A 43 -2.46 -13.51 -20.77
C VAL A 43 -1.22 -13.37 -19.88
N SER A 44 -0.42 -12.32 -20.03
CA SER A 44 0.71 -12.01 -19.13
C SER A 44 0.26 -11.51 -17.76
N ARG A 45 -1.03 -11.22 -17.57
CA ARG A 45 -1.58 -10.74 -16.30
C ARG A 45 -2.43 -11.80 -15.61
N ASN A 46 -3.27 -12.49 -16.38
CA ASN A 46 -4.27 -13.44 -15.86
C ASN A 46 -3.95 -14.91 -16.14
N PHE A 47 -2.87 -15.22 -16.88
CA PHE A 47 -2.44 -16.60 -17.16
C PHE A 47 -3.49 -17.55 -17.76
N SER A 48 -4.57 -17.01 -18.33
CA SER A 48 -5.72 -17.80 -18.84
C SER A 48 -5.38 -18.80 -19.96
N ALA A 49 -4.22 -18.67 -20.61
CA ALA A 49 -3.79 -19.53 -21.71
C ALA A 49 -2.31 -19.96 -21.63
N GLY A 50 -1.62 -19.76 -20.50
CA GLY A 50 -0.20 -20.11 -20.34
C GLY A 50 0.57 -19.16 -19.42
N GLU A 51 1.91 -19.27 -19.44
CA GLU A 51 2.81 -18.37 -18.68
C GLU A 51 2.80 -16.92 -19.16
N GLY A 52 2.15 -16.62 -20.29
CA GLY A 52 2.05 -15.25 -20.80
C GLY A 52 3.42 -14.58 -21.02
N GLY A 53 4.43 -15.36 -21.41
CA GLY A 53 5.80 -14.88 -21.64
C GLY A 53 6.60 -14.57 -20.37
N TRP A 54 6.10 -14.91 -19.18
CA TRP A 54 6.91 -14.85 -17.96
C TRP A 54 8.07 -15.84 -18.05
N THR A 55 9.19 -15.45 -17.46
CA THR A 55 10.37 -16.31 -17.30
C THR A 55 10.61 -16.54 -15.82
N SER A 56 11.27 -17.64 -15.49
CA SER A 56 11.52 -17.99 -14.11
C SER A 56 12.96 -18.42 -13.86
N SER A 57 13.41 -18.19 -12.64
CA SER A 57 14.73 -18.64 -12.17
C SER A 57 14.66 -18.98 -10.68
N VAL A 58 15.70 -19.65 -10.20
CA VAL A 58 15.79 -20.07 -8.80
C VAL A 58 17.16 -19.69 -8.28
N PHE A 59 17.21 -19.14 -7.07
CA PHE A 59 18.45 -18.81 -6.39
C PHE A 59 18.47 -19.39 -4.98
N TYR A 60 19.61 -19.95 -4.61
CA TYR A 60 19.84 -20.57 -3.31
C TYR A 60 20.94 -19.84 -2.56
N ALA A 61 20.71 -19.54 -1.28
CA ALA A 61 21.73 -18.95 -0.44
C ALA A 61 22.78 -19.99 -0.02
N GLY A 62 24.02 -19.56 0.22
CA GLY A 62 25.04 -20.39 0.88
C GLY A 62 25.64 -21.52 0.02
N GLY A 63 25.55 -21.43 -1.31
CA GLY A 63 26.21 -22.38 -2.23
C GLY A 63 25.65 -23.80 -2.19
N CYS A 64 24.41 -23.97 -1.73
CA CYS A 64 23.82 -25.28 -1.60
C CYS A 64 23.38 -25.88 -2.94
N GLN A 65 23.39 -27.21 -3.01
CA GLN A 65 23.04 -27.97 -4.20
C GLN A 65 21.56 -28.42 -4.12
N PRO A 66 20.69 -28.04 -5.08
CA PRO A 66 19.26 -28.31 -5.03
C PRO A 66 18.92 -29.81 -4.95
N GLY A 67 18.11 -30.18 -3.96
CA GLY A 67 17.71 -31.57 -3.70
C GLY A 67 18.77 -32.42 -2.98
N VAL A 68 19.96 -31.87 -2.70
CA VAL A 68 21.02 -32.57 -1.95
C VAL A 68 21.24 -31.90 -0.60
N THR A 69 21.58 -30.61 -0.62
CA THR A 69 21.86 -29.82 0.59
C THR A 69 20.88 -28.67 0.80
N CYS A 70 19.87 -28.55 -0.07
CA CYS A 70 18.76 -27.61 0.03
C CYS A 70 17.50 -28.24 -0.54
N PRO A 71 16.31 -27.80 -0.09
CA PRO A 71 15.06 -28.08 -0.79
C PRO A 71 15.15 -27.70 -2.27
N ARG A 72 14.52 -28.47 -3.15
CA ARG A 72 14.36 -28.11 -4.55
C ARG A 72 13.21 -27.13 -4.69
N VAL A 73 13.48 -25.97 -5.29
CA VAL A 73 12.44 -25.04 -5.75
C VAL A 73 12.23 -25.21 -7.25
N THR A 74 10.96 -25.22 -7.66
CA THR A 74 10.53 -25.30 -9.05
C THR A 74 9.51 -24.22 -9.33
N ASN A 75 9.62 -23.57 -10.49
CA ASN A 75 8.65 -22.62 -11.00
C ASN A 75 7.93 -23.24 -12.20
N SER A 76 6.61 -23.19 -12.23
CA SER A 76 5.80 -23.76 -13.31
C SER A 76 4.48 -23.02 -13.48
N PHE A 77 3.97 -22.98 -14.71
CA PHE A 77 2.55 -22.75 -14.95
C PHE A 77 1.66 -23.94 -14.61
N ILE A 78 0.49 -23.63 -14.06
CA ILE A 78 -0.57 -24.57 -13.76
C ILE A 78 -1.80 -24.19 -14.60
N PRO A 79 -2.31 -25.07 -15.49
CA PRO A 79 -3.35 -24.73 -16.46
C PRO A 79 -4.77 -24.61 -15.90
N GLY A 80 -4.94 -24.57 -14.57
CA GLY A 80 -6.26 -24.57 -13.95
C GLY A 80 -6.24 -24.14 -12.48
N GLY A 81 -7.41 -23.76 -11.96
CA GLY A 81 -7.60 -23.37 -10.56
C GLY A 81 -7.07 -21.98 -10.21
N GLY A 82 -6.91 -21.11 -11.22
CA GLY A 82 -6.72 -19.67 -11.12
C GLY A 82 -7.95 -18.96 -10.55
N THR A 83 -7.89 -17.64 -10.49
CA THR A 83 -8.92 -16.77 -9.92
C THR A 83 -10.22 -16.76 -10.73
N GLY A 84 -10.11 -16.94 -12.05
CA GLY A 84 -11.22 -17.10 -12.98
C GLY A 84 -11.89 -18.49 -12.94
N GLY A 85 -11.37 -19.43 -12.15
CA GLY A 85 -11.97 -20.73 -11.90
C GLY A 85 -11.16 -21.92 -12.42
N ALA A 86 -11.83 -23.07 -12.61
CA ALA A 86 -11.15 -24.34 -12.88
C ALA A 86 -10.33 -24.38 -14.18
N SER A 87 -10.74 -23.61 -15.20
CA SER A 87 -10.05 -23.51 -16.49
C SER A 87 -9.09 -22.33 -16.59
N ASP A 88 -8.98 -21.54 -15.53
CA ASP A 88 -8.09 -20.38 -15.48
C ASP A 88 -6.74 -20.79 -14.93
N GLY A 89 -5.66 -20.37 -15.60
CA GLY A 89 -4.31 -20.77 -15.23
C GLY A 89 -3.71 -19.90 -14.13
N HIS A 90 -2.53 -20.27 -13.63
CA HIS A 90 -1.73 -19.43 -12.73
C HIS A 90 -0.26 -19.84 -12.77
N ILE A 91 0.63 -18.98 -12.27
CA ILE A 91 2.04 -19.33 -12.06
C ILE A 91 2.26 -19.79 -10.62
N ARG A 92 3.12 -20.79 -10.44
CA ARG A 92 3.43 -21.41 -9.16
C ARG A 92 4.92 -21.43 -8.90
N THR A 93 5.31 -21.07 -7.69
CA THR A 93 6.61 -21.44 -7.09
C THR A 93 6.35 -22.55 -6.09
N ALA A 94 7.00 -23.70 -6.23
CA ALA A 94 6.88 -24.83 -5.32
C ALA A 94 8.22 -25.22 -4.71
N LEU A 95 8.20 -25.64 -3.45
CA LEU A 95 9.32 -26.19 -2.70
C LEU A 95 9.04 -27.67 -2.39
N SER A 96 10.04 -28.51 -2.61
CA SER A 96 10.01 -29.93 -2.26
C SER A 96 11.36 -30.38 -1.71
N SER A 97 11.39 -31.20 -0.68
CA SER A 97 12.65 -31.77 -0.18
C SER A 97 12.45 -33.17 0.39
N PRO A 98 13.35 -34.13 0.10
CA PRO A 98 13.35 -35.45 0.75
C PRO A 98 13.85 -35.39 2.20
N LEU A 99 14.55 -34.33 2.60
CA LEU A 99 15.12 -34.14 3.94
C LEU A 99 14.88 -32.69 4.39
N GLY A 100 14.55 -32.44 5.66
CA GLY A 100 14.54 -31.07 6.17
C GLY A 100 15.96 -30.63 6.47
N ILE A 101 16.48 -29.80 5.56
CA ILE A 101 17.79 -29.19 5.67
C ILE A 101 17.55 -27.69 5.83
N PRO A 102 18.20 -27.04 6.82
CA PRO A 102 18.02 -25.62 7.02
C PRO A 102 18.62 -24.86 5.84
N ALA A 103 17.79 -24.06 5.17
CA ALA A 103 18.17 -23.41 3.93
C ALA A 103 17.27 -22.20 3.64
N GLN A 104 17.81 -21.26 2.87
CA GLN A 104 17.00 -20.23 2.21
C GLN A 104 17.00 -20.47 0.70
N SER A 105 15.81 -20.70 0.15
CA SER A 105 15.60 -20.96 -1.27
C SER A 105 14.61 -19.95 -1.85
N ASN A 106 14.92 -19.42 -3.03
CA ASN A 106 14.11 -18.37 -3.65
C ASN A 106 13.68 -18.76 -5.06
N GLY A 107 12.39 -18.69 -5.35
CA GLY A 107 11.85 -18.72 -6.70
C GLY A 107 11.59 -17.31 -7.20
N VAL A 108 11.99 -17.01 -8.43
CA VAL A 108 11.82 -15.70 -9.06
C VAL A 108 11.04 -15.85 -10.35
N TRP A 109 9.98 -15.06 -10.49
CA TRP A 109 9.23 -14.85 -11.73
C TRP A 109 9.49 -13.44 -12.26
N LEU A 110 9.77 -13.33 -13.56
CA LEU A 110 9.96 -12.08 -14.28
C LEU A 110 8.96 -11.97 -15.42
N SER A 111 8.18 -10.90 -15.43
CA SER A 111 7.22 -10.62 -16.52
C SER A 111 7.96 -10.42 -17.85
N PRO A 112 7.25 -10.52 -18.99
CA PRO A 112 7.73 -9.91 -20.22
C PRO A 112 8.14 -8.45 -19.97
N ALA A 113 9.16 -8.00 -20.70
CA ALA A 113 9.54 -6.60 -20.71
C ALA A 113 8.41 -5.77 -21.34
N PHE A 114 8.14 -4.60 -20.77
CA PHE A 114 7.20 -3.64 -21.34
C PHE A 114 7.78 -2.24 -21.30
N VAL A 115 7.49 -1.45 -22.33
CA VAL A 115 7.79 -0.01 -22.32
C VAL A 115 6.68 0.68 -21.56
N TYR A 116 7.02 1.41 -20.51
CA TYR A 116 6.03 2.18 -19.76
C TYR A 116 5.65 3.44 -20.54
N GLN A 117 4.39 3.54 -20.96
CA GLN A 117 3.86 4.66 -21.76
C GLN A 117 2.96 5.60 -20.95
N GLY A 118 2.91 5.44 -19.63
CA GLY A 118 1.91 6.13 -18.80
C GLY A 118 0.48 5.67 -19.11
N ALA A 119 -0.52 6.56 -19.02
CA ALA A 119 -1.90 6.29 -19.39
C ALA A 119 -2.22 6.92 -20.76
N GLY A 120 -2.47 6.08 -21.78
CA GLY A 120 -2.69 6.54 -23.14
C GLY A 120 -1.53 7.36 -23.74
N GLY A 121 -0.28 7.02 -23.42
CA GLY A 121 0.90 7.74 -23.91
C GLY A 121 1.23 9.02 -23.13
N GLN A 122 0.47 9.34 -22.08
CA GLN A 122 0.59 10.57 -21.30
C GLN A 122 0.92 10.26 -19.84
N ARG A 123 1.44 11.27 -19.12
CA ARG A 123 1.68 11.14 -17.68
C ARG A 123 0.36 10.79 -16.96
N PRO A 124 0.31 9.70 -16.19
CA PRO A 124 -0.90 9.32 -15.48
C PRO A 124 -1.08 10.12 -14.19
N ASP A 125 -2.33 10.24 -13.77
CA ASP A 125 -2.71 10.81 -12.46
C ASP A 125 -2.45 9.81 -11.33
N ALA A 126 -2.62 8.52 -11.63
CA ALA A 126 -2.39 7.43 -10.70
C ALA A 126 -1.73 6.23 -11.37
N VAL A 127 -0.86 5.56 -10.62
CA VAL A 127 -0.36 4.22 -10.96
C VAL A 127 -0.68 3.32 -9.78
N ALA A 128 -1.21 2.13 -10.05
CA ALA A 128 -1.52 1.15 -9.01
C ALA A 128 -1.08 -0.24 -9.43
N PHE A 129 -0.67 -1.03 -8.45
CA PHE A 129 -0.34 -2.43 -8.62
C PHE A 129 -1.31 -3.32 -7.83
N ALA A 130 -1.71 -4.44 -8.42
CA ALA A 130 -2.49 -5.48 -7.76
C ALA A 130 -2.01 -6.87 -8.19
N LEU A 131 -2.23 -7.85 -7.32
CA LEU A 131 -2.15 -9.27 -7.68
C LEU A 131 -3.11 -10.09 -6.82
N SER A 132 -3.39 -11.31 -7.28
CA SER A 132 -4.01 -12.37 -6.49
C SER A 132 -2.95 -13.40 -6.09
N PHE A 133 -3.00 -13.89 -4.86
CA PHE A 133 -2.07 -14.91 -4.37
C PHE A 133 -2.73 -15.90 -3.42
N ARG A 134 -2.21 -17.12 -3.37
CA ARG A 134 -2.51 -18.10 -2.31
C ARG A 134 -1.25 -18.89 -1.97
N GLY A 135 -1.28 -19.61 -0.85
CA GLY A 135 -0.15 -20.43 -0.44
C GLY A 135 -0.60 -21.71 0.22
N ALA A 136 -0.05 -22.84 -0.21
CA ALA A 136 -0.16 -24.10 0.51
C ALA A 136 1.15 -24.30 1.29
N VAL A 137 1.17 -23.86 2.55
CA VAL A 137 2.39 -23.75 3.37
C VAL A 137 2.24 -24.37 4.77
N ALA A 138 1.13 -25.04 5.07
CA ALA A 138 0.89 -25.65 6.39
C ALA A 138 2.02 -26.57 6.84
N ALA A 139 2.51 -27.45 5.96
CA ALA A 139 3.59 -28.38 6.27
C ALA A 139 4.91 -27.65 6.61
N LEU A 140 5.13 -26.49 6.03
CA LEU A 140 6.28 -25.64 6.33
C LEU A 140 6.09 -24.96 7.71
N LEU A 141 4.98 -24.25 7.88
CA LEU A 141 4.72 -23.47 9.09
C LEU A 141 4.68 -24.32 10.38
N GLY A 142 4.21 -25.58 10.28
CA GLY A 142 4.19 -26.52 11.40
C GLY A 142 5.57 -26.85 12.00
N ASN A 143 6.65 -26.56 11.26
CA ASN A 143 8.04 -26.81 11.68
C ASN A 143 8.76 -25.54 12.19
N GLY A 144 8.05 -24.41 12.32
CA GLY A 144 8.66 -23.12 12.68
C GLY A 144 9.37 -22.41 11.52
N ASP A 145 9.19 -22.93 10.31
CA ASP A 145 9.74 -22.40 9.06
C ASP A 145 8.87 -21.24 8.53
N SER A 146 9.34 -20.54 7.49
CA SER A 146 8.59 -19.40 6.94
C SER A 146 8.61 -19.34 5.42
N ALA A 147 7.55 -18.76 4.86
CA ALA A 147 7.42 -18.43 3.46
C ALA A 147 6.93 -16.98 3.31
N SER A 148 7.53 -16.24 2.38
CA SER A 148 7.15 -14.86 2.10
C SER A 148 7.32 -14.55 0.62
N PHE A 149 6.70 -13.47 0.14
CA PHE A 149 6.94 -12.96 -1.20
C PHE A 149 7.12 -11.45 -1.26
N PHE A 150 7.82 -11.00 -2.28
CA PHE A 150 8.13 -9.61 -2.57
C PHE A 150 7.79 -9.32 -4.03
N VAL A 151 7.40 -8.09 -4.31
CA VAL A 151 7.20 -7.62 -5.68
C VAL A 151 7.98 -6.35 -5.89
N ASP A 152 8.78 -6.34 -6.96
CA ASP A 152 9.50 -5.19 -7.45
C ASP A 152 9.10 -4.86 -8.90
N ILE A 153 9.19 -3.59 -9.27
CA ILE A 153 9.23 -3.14 -10.66
C ILE A 153 10.69 -2.80 -10.98
N VAL A 154 11.27 -3.48 -11.96
CA VAL A 154 12.70 -3.41 -12.29
C VAL A 154 12.87 -2.70 -13.62
N GLN A 155 13.67 -1.64 -13.67
CA GLN A 155 14.01 -0.96 -14.92
C GLN A 155 15.10 -1.73 -15.65
N GLN A 156 14.91 -2.03 -16.93
CA GLN A 156 15.94 -2.71 -17.73
C GLN A 156 17.12 -1.78 -18.01
N GLY A 157 18.35 -2.29 -17.81
CA GLY A 157 19.58 -1.53 -17.99
C GLY A 157 19.86 -0.46 -16.93
N GLY A 158 18.96 -0.26 -15.96
CA GLY A 158 19.11 0.68 -14.86
C GLY A 158 19.58 0.00 -13.56
N PRO A 159 20.14 0.76 -12.60
CA PRO A 159 20.57 0.23 -11.32
C PRO A 159 19.41 0.04 -10.31
N GLY A 160 18.17 0.39 -10.69
CA GLY A 160 17.06 0.56 -9.76
C GLY A 160 15.98 -0.53 -9.85
N ALA A 161 15.48 -0.93 -8.69
CA ALA A 161 14.22 -1.65 -8.54
C ALA A 161 13.32 -0.87 -7.57
N LEU A 162 12.07 -0.64 -7.97
CA LEU A 162 11.03 -0.05 -7.13
C LEU A 162 10.32 -1.18 -6.39
N GLN A 163 10.54 -1.30 -5.09
CA GLN A 163 9.81 -2.27 -4.27
C GLN A 163 8.36 -1.82 -4.09
N VAL A 164 7.42 -2.66 -4.53
CA VAL A 164 5.98 -2.43 -4.43
C VAL A 164 5.39 -3.17 -3.23
N ILE A 165 5.82 -4.42 -2.99
CA ILE A 165 5.43 -5.23 -1.82
C ILE A 165 6.68 -5.64 -1.06
N GLY A 166 6.80 -5.16 0.18
CA GLY A 166 7.96 -5.35 1.05
C GLY A 166 7.90 -6.58 1.96
N GLY A 167 7.74 -7.78 1.40
CA GLY A 167 7.91 -9.05 2.13
C GLY A 167 6.66 -9.51 2.87
N GLN A 168 5.63 -9.85 2.11
CA GLN A 168 4.37 -10.34 2.64
C GLN A 168 4.49 -11.82 3.02
N SER A 169 4.14 -12.16 4.26
CA SER A 169 4.11 -13.56 4.72
C SER A 169 3.02 -14.34 3.98
N LEU A 170 3.38 -15.54 3.53
CA LEU A 170 2.42 -16.51 3.02
C LEU A 170 1.78 -17.24 4.19
N ALA A 171 0.46 -17.33 4.15
CA ALA A 171 -0.33 -18.11 5.09
C ALA A 171 -0.94 -19.27 4.32
N ASP A 172 -1.18 -20.37 5.02
CA ASP A 172 -1.84 -21.53 4.44
C ASP A 172 -3.29 -21.19 4.10
N SER A 173 -3.65 -21.36 2.83
CA SER A 173 -5.00 -21.08 2.31
C SER A 173 -5.16 -21.67 0.91
N GLU A 174 -6.25 -22.40 0.69
CA GLU A 174 -6.68 -22.84 -0.64
C GLU A 174 -7.35 -21.72 -1.45
N ASP A 175 -7.85 -20.70 -0.74
CA ASP A 175 -8.56 -19.55 -1.32
C ASP A 175 -7.58 -18.49 -1.84
N TRP A 176 -7.94 -17.91 -2.98
CA TRP A 176 -7.25 -16.74 -3.53
C TRP A 176 -7.47 -15.51 -2.67
N ARG A 177 -6.39 -14.76 -2.41
CA ARG A 177 -6.43 -13.46 -1.72
C ARG A 177 -5.93 -12.36 -2.64
N ALA A 178 -6.71 -11.30 -2.77
CA ALA A 178 -6.29 -10.10 -3.47
C ALA A 178 -5.33 -9.26 -2.62
N GLN A 179 -4.27 -8.74 -3.24
CA GLN A 179 -3.36 -7.76 -2.68
C GLN A 179 -3.38 -6.51 -3.56
N GLY A 180 -3.87 -5.40 -3.01
CA GLY A 180 -3.98 -4.11 -3.70
C GLY A 180 -5.42 -3.66 -3.93
N PRO A 181 -5.63 -2.54 -4.65
CA PRO A 181 -4.61 -1.75 -5.35
C PRO A 181 -3.61 -1.06 -4.40
N ILE A 182 -2.33 -1.16 -4.71
CA ILE A 182 -1.22 -0.46 -4.03
C ILE A 182 -0.81 0.72 -4.89
N GLY A 183 -0.96 1.94 -4.36
CA GLY A 183 -0.54 3.16 -5.05
C GLY A 183 0.98 3.19 -5.28
N ILE A 184 1.37 3.56 -6.49
CA ILE A 184 2.75 3.82 -6.89
C ILE A 184 2.81 5.28 -7.33
N ASN A 185 3.81 6.04 -6.87
CA ASN A 185 4.02 7.40 -7.37
C ASN A 185 4.32 7.33 -8.88
N PRO A 186 3.50 7.97 -9.75
CA PRO A 186 3.73 8.01 -11.20
C PRO A 186 5.13 8.48 -11.60
N ALA A 187 5.74 9.38 -10.84
CA ALA A 187 7.09 9.90 -11.10
C ALA A 187 8.21 8.89 -10.78
N SER A 188 7.89 7.71 -10.25
CA SER A 188 8.86 6.64 -10.02
C SER A 188 9.08 5.77 -11.26
N LEU A 189 8.24 5.94 -12.29
CA LEU A 189 8.35 5.26 -13.58
C LEU A 189 8.56 6.31 -14.67
N GLU A 190 9.57 6.10 -15.49
CA GLU A 190 9.94 6.99 -16.60
C GLU A 190 9.20 6.55 -17.86
N ILE A 191 8.47 7.47 -18.49
CA ILE A 191 7.80 7.19 -19.76
C ILE A 191 8.86 6.92 -20.83
N GLY A 192 8.67 5.86 -21.60
CA GLY A 192 9.60 5.38 -22.62
C GLY A 192 10.65 4.42 -22.08
N ALA A 193 10.82 4.27 -20.77
CA ALA A 193 11.72 3.28 -20.21
C ALA A 193 11.08 1.87 -20.20
N ALA A 194 11.94 0.85 -20.35
CA ALA A 194 11.54 -0.54 -20.31
C ALA A 194 11.60 -1.09 -18.87
N TYR A 195 10.55 -1.81 -18.46
CA TYR A 195 10.41 -2.38 -17.13
C TYR A 195 9.99 -3.84 -17.18
N GLN A 196 10.19 -4.54 -16.07
CA GLN A 196 9.63 -5.85 -15.77
C GLN A 196 9.06 -5.87 -14.35
N ILE A 197 8.02 -6.67 -14.12
CA ILE A 197 7.54 -7.00 -12.78
C ILE A 197 8.31 -8.24 -12.32
N ARG A 198 8.88 -8.18 -11.13
CA ARG A 198 9.60 -9.29 -10.50
C ARG A 198 8.85 -9.73 -9.25
N ILE A 199 8.44 -11.00 -9.21
CA ILE A 199 7.90 -11.63 -8.01
C ILE A 199 8.97 -12.56 -7.46
N THR A 200 9.34 -12.38 -6.20
CA THR A 200 10.30 -13.26 -5.50
C THR A 200 9.60 -13.96 -4.35
N THR A 201 9.53 -15.29 -4.40
CA THR A 201 9.09 -16.12 -3.28
C THR A 201 10.31 -16.60 -2.52
N SER A 202 10.37 -16.37 -1.21
CA SER A 202 11.45 -16.85 -0.34
C SER A 202 10.88 -17.89 0.64
N TYR A 203 11.49 -19.06 0.67
CA TYR A 203 11.27 -20.09 1.69
C TYR A 203 12.48 -20.17 2.60
N GLN A 204 12.25 -20.20 3.90
CA GLN A 204 13.24 -20.50 4.92
C GLN A 204 12.84 -21.80 5.59
N THR A 205 13.65 -22.83 5.41
CA THR A 205 13.45 -24.15 6.02
C THR A 205 14.41 -24.36 7.19
N GLY A 206 14.03 -25.24 8.11
CA GLY A 206 14.79 -25.71 9.25
C GLY A 206 15.12 -27.20 9.16
N VAL A 207 15.55 -27.79 10.28
CA VAL A 207 15.75 -29.24 10.40
C VAL A 207 14.39 -29.89 10.71
N SER A 208 13.74 -30.47 9.71
CA SER A 208 12.37 -31.00 9.84
C SER A 208 12.11 -32.20 8.92
N ALA A 209 10.91 -32.81 9.00
CA ALA A 209 10.50 -33.83 8.04
C ALA A 209 10.07 -33.16 6.72
N THR A 210 10.57 -33.68 5.59
CA THR A 210 10.21 -33.38 4.19
C THR A 210 9.30 -32.14 3.97
N PRO A 211 9.86 -30.91 3.99
CA PRO A 211 9.06 -29.72 3.74
C PRO A 211 8.50 -29.76 2.32
N SER A 212 7.20 -29.46 2.21
CA SER A 212 6.54 -29.13 0.95
C SER A 212 5.79 -27.81 1.13
N ALA A 213 5.87 -26.94 0.13
CA ALA A 213 5.19 -25.66 0.14
C ALA A 213 4.95 -25.19 -1.30
N SER A 214 3.93 -24.38 -1.51
CA SER A 214 3.77 -23.65 -2.77
C SER A 214 3.21 -22.25 -2.54
N ALA A 215 3.54 -21.36 -3.47
CA ALA A 215 2.99 -20.03 -3.60
C ALA A 215 2.49 -19.86 -5.03
N ASP A 216 1.21 -19.53 -5.15
CA ASP A 216 0.53 -19.35 -6.44
C ASP A 216 0.23 -17.86 -6.63
N TYR A 217 0.38 -17.39 -7.87
CA TYR A 217 0.13 -16.00 -8.24
C TYR A 217 -0.70 -15.90 -9.53
N ASP A 218 -1.62 -14.95 -9.53
CA ASP A 218 -2.54 -14.67 -10.64
C ASP A 218 -2.93 -13.17 -10.64
N ASP A 219 -3.63 -12.70 -11.67
CA ASP A 219 -4.11 -11.31 -11.83
C ASP A 219 -3.03 -10.23 -11.60
N VAL A 220 -1.81 -10.45 -12.07
CA VAL A 220 -0.69 -9.52 -11.87
C VAL A 220 -0.86 -8.29 -12.74
N LEU A 221 -1.27 -7.17 -12.15
CA LEU A 221 -1.66 -5.97 -12.88
C LEU A 221 -0.94 -4.72 -12.34
N LEU A 222 -0.19 -4.06 -13.22
CA LEU A 222 0.22 -2.67 -13.05
C LEU A 222 -0.64 -1.79 -13.97
N ARG A 223 -1.43 -0.88 -13.39
CA ARG A 223 -2.35 -0.02 -14.13
C ARG A 223 -1.98 1.45 -13.97
N ALA A 224 -1.88 2.17 -15.08
CA ALA A 224 -1.80 3.62 -15.12
C ALA A 224 -3.18 4.19 -15.48
N VAL A 225 -3.62 5.24 -14.79
CA VAL A 225 -4.92 5.88 -14.98
C VAL A 225 -4.73 7.40 -15.14
N ARG A 226 -5.50 7.99 -16.06
CA ARG A 226 -5.63 9.44 -16.22
C ARG A 226 -7.09 9.82 -16.42
N GLU A 227 -7.56 10.81 -15.67
CA GLU A 227 -8.86 11.43 -15.88
C GLU A 227 -8.73 12.48 -16.99
N VAL A 228 -9.58 12.39 -18.01
CA VAL A 228 -9.70 13.42 -19.04
C VAL A 228 -10.75 14.38 -18.53
N SER A 229 -10.33 15.54 -18.03
CA SER A 229 -11.26 16.62 -17.73
C SER A 229 -11.80 17.11 -19.07
N ASP A 230 -13.09 16.88 -19.32
CA ASP A 230 -13.80 17.54 -20.41
C ASP A 230 -13.71 19.04 -20.12
N GLY A 231 -12.84 19.74 -20.84
CA GLY A 231 -12.73 21.19 -20.69
C GLY A 231 -14.10 21.77 -20.99
N ASP A 232 -14.70 22.42 -19.99
CA ASP A 232 -15.91 23.22 -20.19
C ASP A 232 -15.60 24.23 -21.30
N GLY A 233 -16.12 23.94 -22.49
CA GLY A 233 -16.06 24.81 -23.63
C GLY A 233 -16.98 26.00 -23.37
N ASP A 234 -16.52 26.93 -22.55
CA ASP A 234 -17.09 28.27 -22.50
C ASP A 234 -16.66 28.99 -23.79
N GLY A 235 -17.47 28.78 -24.82
CA GLY A 235 -17.46 29.62 -26.01
C GLY A 235 -17.85 31.04 -25.62
N GLY A 236 -16.94 32.00 -25.87
CA GLY A 236 -17.27 33.41 -25.82
C GLY A 236 -16.04 34.32 -25.88
N GLY A 237 -15.85 34.97 -27.03
CA GLY A 237 -15.09 36.22 -27.09
C GLY A 237 -14.19 36.34 -28.32
N ASP A 238 -14.73 36.91 -29.40
CA ASP A 238 -13.95 37.54 -30.46
C ASP A 238 -13.04 38.63 -29.86
N GLY A 239 -11.76 38.64 -30.24
CA GLY A 239 -10.80 39.62 -29.79
C GLY A 239 -9.52 39.58 -30.60
N ASP A 240 -9.49 40.31 -31.71
CA ASP A 240 -8.27 40.70 -32.42
C ASP A 240 -7.36 41.49 -31.47
N GLY A 241 -6.11 41.05 -31.30
CA GLY A 241 -5.14 41.73 -30.46
C GLY A 241 -3.75 41.10 -30.54
N ASP A 242 -2.93 41.67 -31.41
CA ASP A 242 -1.49 41.42 -31.52
C ASP A 242 -0.74 41.55 -30.18
N GLY A 243 0.20 40.63 -29.97
CA GLY A 243 1.43 40.90 -29.23
C GLY A 243 1.54 40.31 -27.82
N GLY A 244 2.68 39.65 -27.58
CA GLY A 244 3.26 39.49 -26.24
C GLY A 244 3.47 38.05 -25.81
N GLY A 245 4.69 37.55 -26.00
CA GLY A 245 5.14 36.29 -25.40
C GLY A 245 5.23 36.37 -23.87
N GLY A 246 5.01 35.23 -23.21
CA GLY A 246 5.33 35.02 -21.80
C GLY A 246 4.18 34.44 -20.99
N GLY A 247 4.45 33.33 -20.29
CA GLY A 247 3.56 32.69 -19.31
C GLY A 247 3.23 31.26 -19.74
N GLY A 248 3.93 30.22 -19.25
CA GLY A 248 3.93 29.88 -17.83
C GLY A 248 2.64 29.14 -17.50
N GLY A 249 2.40 28.01 -18.19
CA GLY A 249 1.26 27.14 -17.89
C GLY A 249 1.47 26.51 -16.52
N ASP A 250 0.70 26.99 -15.55
CA ASP A 250 0.64 26.47 -14.18
C ASP A 250 0.13 25.02 -14.18
N ASP A 251 1.05 24.07 -14.40
CA ASP A 251 0.97 22.72 -13.89
C ASP A 251 0.79 22.82 -12.36
N LYS A 252 -0.45 22.84 -11.87
CA LYS A 252 -0.69 22.63 -10.44
C LYS A 252 -0.14 21.25 -10.12
N PRO A 253 0.96 21.10 -9.34
CA PRO A 253 1.51 19.80 -9.05
C PRO A 253 0.43 19.00 -8.32
N THR A 254 0.00 17.91 -8.95
CA THR A 254 -0.87 16.92 -8.34
C THR A 254 -0.29 16.58 -6.98
N ARG A 255 -1.09 16.75 -5.93
CA ARG A 255 -0.63 16.70 -4.54
C ARG A 255 -0.24 15.25 -4.22
N GLU A 256 1.02 14.90 -4.47
CA GLU A 256 1.60 13.66 -3.96
C GLU A 256 1.41 13.67 -2.44
N CYS A 257 0.85 12.60 -1.88
CA CYS A 257 0.61 12.45 -0.45
C CYS A 257 1.75 11.67 0.21
N LEU A 258 1.84 11.75 1.54
CA LEU A 258 2.78 10.90 2.28
C LEU A 258 2.30 9.45 2.28
N PRO A 259 3.21 8.46 2.42
CA PRO A 259 2.83 7.05 2.49
C PRO A 259 1.82 6.74 3.59
N GLY A 260 0.87 5.86 3.31
CA GLY A 260 -0.20 5.47 4.24
C GLY A 260 0.26 4.67 5.46
N VAL A 261 1.47 4.12 5.41
CA VAL A 261 2.10 3.40 6.52
C VAL A 261 3.43 4.05 6.88
N GLY A 262 3.67 4.24 8.17
CA GLY A 262 4.89 4.91 8.61
C GLY A 262 5.22 4.67 10.08
N ARG A 263 6.51 4.52 10.38
CA ARG A 263 6.97 4.47 11.77
C ARG A 263 7.16 5.89 12.31
N ILE A 264 6.69 6.11 13.54
CA ILE A 264 7.06 7.29 14.32
C ILE A 264 8.30 6.93 15.12
N ALA A 265 9.44 7.43 14.66
CA ALA A 265 10.73 7.28 15.33
C ALA A 265 10.92 8.38 16.40
N LYS A 266 12.08 8.40 17.05
CA LYS A 266 12.38 9.33 18.16
C LYS A 266 12.20 10.81 17.81
N ASP A 267 12.52 11.19 16.58
CA ASP A 267 12.54 12.59 16.12
C ASP A 267 11.86 12.78 14.76
N SER A 268 11.21 11.73 14.23
CA SER A 268 10.71 11.75 12.87
C SER A 268 9.42 10.94 12.67
N VAL A 269 8.58 11.42 11.76
CA VAL A 269 7.36 10.76 11.27
C VAL A 269 7.57 10.51 9.78
N GLY A 270 7.90 9.27 9.42
CA GLY A 270 8.37 8.95 8.07
C GLY A 270 9.58 9.80 7.69
N ARG A 271 9.43 10.64 6.65
CA ARG A 271 10.51 11.52 6.16
C ARG A 271 10.61 12.84 6.92
N LEU A 272 9.56 13.25 7.65
CA LEU A 272 9.51 14.54 8.33
C LEU A 272 10.28 14.46 9.65
N ARG A 273 11.14 15.44 9.95
CA ARG A 273 11.89 15.48 11.21
C ARG A 273 11.60 16.73 12.02
N LEU A 274 11.69 16.60 13.35
CA LEU A 274 11.79 17.75 14.24
C LEU A 274 13.05 18.55 13.91
N ASP A 275 13.03 19.84 14.22
CA ASP A 275 14.10 20.82 13.96
C ASP A 275 14.46 21.08 12.49
N ASP A 276 13.87 20.35 11.54
CA ASP A 276 13.99 20.70 10.12
C ASP A 276 13.40 22.10 9.86
N SER A 277 14.03 22.83 8.94
CA SER A 277 13.44 24.05 8.41
C SER A 277 12.24 23.70 7.52
N ARG A 278 11.32 24.64 7.34
CA ARG A 278 10.17 24.47 6.43
C ARG A 278 10.61 23.98 5.05
N ASN A 279 11.56 24.65 4.42
CA ASN A 279 12.00 24.33 3.06
C ASN A 279 12.62 22.92 2.98
N ARG A 280 13.42 22.53 3.99
CA ARG A 280 14.02 21.19 4.04
C ARG A 280 12.95 20.11 4.21
N LEU A 281 11.94 20.38 5.03
CA LEU A 281 10.85 19.44 5.28
C LEU A 281 9.98 19.25 4.02
N ILE A 282 9.63 20.33 3.33
CA ILE A 282 8.90 20.30 2.05
C ILE A 282 9.70 19.52 1.01
N SER A 283 10.97 19.89 0.78
CA SER A 283 11.84 19.23 -0.20
C SER A 283 11.96 17.73 0.06
N ARG A 284 12.10 17.32 1.33
CA ARG A 284 12.24 15.91 1.68
C ARG A 284 10.94 15.12 1.58
N SER A 285 9.81 15.76 1.87
CA SER A 285 8.51 15.12 1.79
C SER A 285 8.23 14.63 0.37
N ARG A 286 8.72 15.34 -0.66
CA ARG A 286 8.36 15.14 -2.08
C ARG A 286 6.85 15.24 -2.33
N THR A 287 6.16 15.96 -1.46
CA THR A 287 4.71 16.15 -1.52
C THR A 287 4.42 17.64 -1.63
N ASN A 288 3.22 17.98 -2.09
CA ASN A 288 2.78 19.37 -2.15
C ASN A 288 1.89 19.70 -0.94
N PRO A 289 2.45 20.22 0.17
CA PRO A 289 1.66 20.47 1.36
C PRO A 289 0.77 21.69 1.25
N ARG A 290 -0.27 21.71 2.09
CA ARG A 290 -0.98 22.93 2.43
C ARG A 290 -0.20 23.70 3.49
N ILE A 291 0.30 24.87 3.13
CA ILE A 291 1.04 25.77 4.03
C ILE A 291 0.06 26.78 4.64
N SER A 292 0.12 26.99 5.96
CA SER A 292 -0.69 27.99 6.65
C SER A 292 0.11 28.66 7.76
N GLY A 293 0.48 29.93 7.61
CA GLY A 293 1.16 30.69 8.66
C GLY A 293 2.37 29.97 9.25
N ASN A 294 2.22 29.41 10.46
CA ASN A 294 3.24 28.66 11.19
C ASN A 294 3.09 27.12 11.13
N SER A 295 2.27 26.59 10.23
CA SER A 295 2.10 25.15 10.02
C SER A 295 2.16 24.74 8.55
N VAL A 296 2.42 23.45 8.36
CA VAL A 296 2.43 22.78 7.05
C VAL A 296 1.70 21.46 7.22
N ARG A 297 0.79 21.15 6.30
CA ARG A 297 0.01 19.91 6.31
C ARG A 297 0.23 19.11 5.05
N PHE A 298 0.46 17.84 5.26
CA PHE A 298 0.64 16.84 4.22
C PHE A 298 -0.57 15.92 4.23
N CYS A 299 -1.13 15.65 3.07
CA CYS A 299 -2.07 14.53 2.95
C CYS A 299 -1.31 13.20 3.13
N VAL A 300 -2.05 12.15 3.44
CA VAL A 300 -1.53 10.80 3.60
C VAL A 300 -2.33 9.85 2.72
N GLU A 301 -1.66 8.95 2.02
CA GLU A 301 -2.28 7.89 1.22
C GLU A 301 -3.16 7.00 2.13
N GLY A 302 -4.35 6.65 1.67
CA GLY A 302 -5.35 5.97 2.51
C GLY A 302 -6.08 6.89 3.51
N GLY A 303 -5.78 8.19 3.49
CA GLY A 303 -6.52 9.21 4.21
C GLY A 303 -5.87 9.68 5.51
N GLY A 304 -6.35 10.83 5.98
CA GLY A 304 -5.78 11.54 7.12
C GLY A 304 -4.73 12.56 6.71
N ILE A 305 -4.04 13.11 7.72
CA ILE A 305 -3.07 14.19 7.54
C ILE A 305 -1.87 14.01 8.46
N VAL A 306 -0.71 14.49 8.01
CA VAL A 306 0.43 14.82 8.88
C VAL A 306 0.59 16.33 8.92
N GLY A 307 0.38 16.90 10.10
CA GLY A 307 0.58 18.32 10.39
C GLY A 307 1.92 18.58 11.05
N VAL A 308 2.57 19.67 10.66
CA VAL A 308 3.82 20.13 11.27
C VAL A 308 3.66 21.56 11.74
N ALA A 309 3.94 21.79 13.02
CA ALA A 309 3.99 23.14 13.60
C ALA A 309 5.44 23.66 13.63
N PHE A 310 5.61 24.94 13.30
CA PHE A 310 6.89 25.62 13.24
C PHE A 310 6.98 26.74 14.28
N ARG A 311 8.20 26.97 14.78
CA ARG A 311 8.53 28.16 15.56
C ARG A 311 9.92 28.64 15.20
N LYS A 312 10.05 29.94 14.91
CA LYS A 312 11.31 30.53 14.39
C LYS A 312 11.85 29.73 13.19
N GLY A 313 10.96 29.31 12.29
CA GLY A 313 11.28 28.56 11.08
C GLY A 313 11.67 27.09 11.27
N ARG A 314 11.63 26.54 12.50
CA ARG A 314 12.01 25.15 12.81
C ARG A 314 10.79 24.32 13.21
N ALA A 315 10.71 23.08 12.75
CA ALA A 315 9.65 22.15 13.14
C ALA A 315 9.74 21.81 14.64
N ILE A 316 8.69 22.12 15.40
CA ILE A 316 8.64 21.92 16.86
C ILE A 316 7.71 20.79 17.30
N ALA A 317 6.73 20.44 16.45
CA ALA A 317 5.82 19.33 16.65
C ALA A 317 5.39 18.76 15.30
N ILE A 318 5.24 17.44 15.23
CA ILE A 318 4.67 16.71 14.09
C ILE A 318 3.53 15.86 14.62
N VAL A 319 2.36 15.95 13.99
CA VAL A 319 1.12 15.30 14.43
C VAL A 319 0.53 14.54 13.26
N THR A 320 0.12 13.30 13.45
CA THR A 320 -0.59 12.52 12.44
C THR A 320 -1.93 12.05 12.96
N LYS A 321 -2.93 12.06 12.06
CA LYS A 321 -4.25 11.44 12.24
C LYS A 321 -4.46 10.26 11.28
N ALA A 322 -3.48 9.97 10.43
CA ALA A 322 -3.59 8.89 9.47
C ALA A 322 -3.47 7.53 10.16
N GLN A 323 -4.27 6.57 9.70
CA GLN A 323 -4.13 5.18 10.09
C GLN A 323 -2.81 4.61 9.56
N GLY A 324 -2.32 3.50 10.13
CA GLY A 324 -1.05 2.88 9.72
C GLY A 324 0.22 3.50 10.31
N TYR A 325 0.11 4.61 11.04
CA TYR A 325 1.22 5.17 11.81
C TYR A 325 1.24 4.64 13.25
N ARG A 326 2.43 4.26 13.72
CA ARG A 326 2.64 3.67 15.05
C ARG A 326 3.63 4.44 15.90
N LEU A 327 3.27 4.69 17.17
CA LEU A 327 4.16 5.25 18.20
C LEU A 327 4.31 4.25 19.35
N ASN A 328 5.48 3.61 19.47
CA ASN A 328 5.76 2.62 20.52
C ASN A 328 4.70 1.51 20.60
N GLY A 329 4.24 1.03 19.45
CA GLY A 329 3.20 -0.01 19.35
C GLY A 329 1.77 0.47 19.54
N ILE A 330 1.55 1.79 19.72
CA ILE A 330 0.21 2.39 19.82
C ILE A 330 -0.24 2.85 18.42
N ASP A 331 -1.44 2.42 18.04
CA ASP A 331 -2.13 2.74 16.80
C ASP A 331 -3.24 3.79 17.00
N ILE A 332 -3.64 4.46 15.92
CA ILE A 332 -4.88 5.26 15.90
C ILE A 332 -6.06 4.32 16.11
N GLY A 333 -6.98 4.69 17.02
CA GLY A 333 -8.14 3.89 17.39
C GLY A 333 -7.96 3.07 18.67
N ASP A 334 -6.72 2.89 19.16
CA ASP A 334 -6.47 2.17 20.40
C ASP A 334 -7.22 2.79 21.59
N SER A 335 -7.70 1.96 22.51
CA SER A 335 -8.31 2.46 23.74
C SER A 335 -7.25 3.00 24.69
N ARG A 336 -7.60 3.99 25.52
CA ARG A 336 -6.69 4.53 26.54
C ARG A 336 -6.05 3.45 27.42
N SER A 337 -6.80 2.42 27.80
CA SER A 337 -6.35 1.36 28.71
C SER A 337 -5.21 0.51 28.11
N SER A 338 -5.12 0.40 26.78
CA SER A 338 -4.07 -0.37 26.09
C SER A 338 -2.66 0.13 26.41
N PHE A 339 -2.50 1.44 26.64
CA PHE A 339 -1.19 2.05 26.88
C PHE A 339 -1.07 2.77 28.23
N SER A 340 -2.17 3.13 28.89
CA SER A 340 -2.11 3.85 30.17
C SER A 340 -1.75 2.98 31.36
N ASN A 341 -1.92 1.66 31.26
CA ASN A 341 -1.72 0.73 32.36
C ASN A 341 -0.24 0.33 32.53
N GLY A 342 0.59 0.55 31.51
CA GLY A 342 2.04 0.43 31.62
C GLY A 342 2.66 1.72 32.18
N LYS A 343 3.72 1.60 32.99
CA LYS A 343 4.52 2.74 33.52
C LYS A 343 5.13 3.65 32.43
N THR A 344 4.84 3.39 31.15
CA THR A 344 5.38 4.04 29.96
C THR A 344 4.63 5.31 29.57
N ALA A 345 3.37 5.49 30.00
CA ALA A 345 2.56 6.65 29.65
C ALA A 345 2.44 7.66 30.81
N LYS A 346 2.77 8.93 30.55
CA LYS A 346 2.62 10.03 31.53
C LYS A 346 1.54 11.01 31.08
N LYS A 347 0.49 11.18 31.89
CA LYS A 347 -0.58 12.13 31.61
C LYS A 347 -0.05 13.57 31.51
N LEU A 348 -0.33 14.25 30.39
CA LEU A 348 0.00 15.66 30.16
C LEU A 348 -1.23 16.56 30.38
N SER A 349 -2.39 16.18 29.86
CA SER A 349 -3.67 16.88 30.08
C SER A 349 -4.82 15.86 30.13
N ARG A 350 -6.08 16.32 30.10
CA ARG A 350 -7.26 15.43 30.11
C ARG A 350 -7.18 14.37 29.01
N ASP A 351 -6.85 14.80 27.80
CA ASP A 351 -6.90 14.00 26.57
C ASP A 351 -5.53 13.91 25.86
N LEU A 352 -4.44 14.11 26.61
CA LEU A 352 -3.08 14.08 26.06
C LEU A 352 -2.13 13.34 27.00
N TYR A 353 -1.41 12.37 26.47
CA TYR A 353 -0.45 11.53 27.18
C TYR A 353 0.90 11.59 26.49
N ARG A 354 1.97 11.62 27.27
CA ARG A 354 3.33 11.40 26.76
C ARG A 354 3.60 9.90 26.76
N VAL A 355 4.13 9.38 25.65
CA VAL A 355 4.54 7.98 25.52
C VAL A 355 5.94 7.95 24.89
N GLY A 356 6.94 7.56 25.69
CA GLY A 356 8.35 7.62 25.28
C GLY A 356 8.79 9.04 24.88
N ASP A 357 9.25 9.18 23.63
CA ASP A 357 9.68 10.44 23.03
C ASP A 357 8.55 11.20 22.31
N GLY A 358 7.37 10.59 22.18
CA GLY A 358 6.20 11.18 21.54
C GLY A 358 5.05 11.48 22.49
N PHE A 359 3.89 11.72 21.90
CA PHE A 359 2.63 11.90 22.60
C PHE A 359 1.47 11.25 21.84
N VAL A 360 0.41 10.99 22.60
CA VAL A 360 -0.85 10.40 22.14
C VAL A 360 -1.98 11.33 22.57
N GLY A 361 -2.79 11.76 21.60
CA GLY A 361 -4.01 12.52 21.83
C GLY A 361 -5.23 11.60 21.79
N LEU A 362 -6.18 11.87 22.68
CA LEU A 362 -7.41 11.08 22.81
C LEU A 362 -8.63 11.87 22.33
N ARG A 363 -9.63 11.15 21.83
CA ARG A 363 -11.00 11.64 21.65
C ARG A 363 -11.95 10.56 22.13
N ARG A 364 -12.82 10.89 23.09
CA ARG A 364 -13.78 9.95 23.70
C ARG A 364 -13.12 8.66 24.24
N GLY A 365 -11.90 8.77 24.76
CA GLY A 365 -11.16 7.64 25.34
C GLY A 365 -10.37 6.79 24.34
N PHE A 366 -10.43 7.08 23.04
CA PHE A 366 -9.68 6.39 21.99
C PHE A 366 -8.59 7.29 21.41
N VAL A 367 -7.49 6.68 20.97
CA VAL A 367 -6.39 7.38 20.30
C VAL A 367 -6.89 8.00 19.00
N SER A 368 -6.84 9.33 18.92
CA SER A 368 -7.30 10.09 17.76
C SER A 368 -6.16 10.72 16.97
N GLN A 369 -4.99 10.84 17.58
CA GLN A 369 -3.80 11.39 16.96
C GLN A 369 -2.54 10.92 17.69
N LEU A 370 -1.47 10.75 16.92
CA LEU A 370 -0.13 10.44 17.39
C LEU A 370 0.80 11.59 17.01
N GLY A 371 1.89 11.78 17.75
CA GLY A 371 2.85 12.80 17.35
C GLY A 371 4.15 12.82 18.13
N LEU A 372 5.03 13.69 17.65
CA LEU A 372 6.32 14.02 18.24
C LEU A 372 6.37 15.51 18.54
N ALA A 373 7.09 15.87 19.59
CA ALA A 373 7.35 17.26 19.92
C ALA A 373 8.74 17.40 20.53
N GLN A 374 9.36 18.55 20.36
CA GLN A 374 10.62 18.86 21.04
C GLN A 374 10.52 18.59 22.55
N LYS A 375 11.59 18.03 23.13
CA LYS A 375 11.63 17.66 24.56
C LYS A 375 11.27 18.82 25.51
N LYS A 376 11.63 20.05 25.15
CA LYS A 376 11.28 21.27 25.91
C LYS A 376 9.78 21.59 25.84
N LEU A 377 9.14 21.28 24.71
CA LEU A 377 7.71 21.50 24.47
C LEU A 377 6.86 20.47 25.22
N LEU A 378 7.29 19.21 25.27
CA LEU A 378 6.63 18.14 26.05
C LEU A 378 6.51 18.46 27.56
N LYS A 379 7.37 19.34 28.08
CA LYS A 379 7.31 19.82 29.48
C LYS A 379 6.33 20.98 29.68
N LYS A 380 5.85 21.63 28.62
CA LYS A 380 5.02 22.85 28.67
C LYS A 380 3.64 22.59 28.08
N ARG A 381 2.74 22.04 28.90
CA ARG A 381 1.40 21.56 28.51
C ARG A 381 0.62 22.52 27.60
N ALA A 382 0.47 23.78 28.00
CA ALA A 382 -0.27 24.78 27.22
C ALA A 382 0.38 25.05 25.85
N LYS A 383 1.72 25.11 25.79
CA LYS A 383 2.44 25.35 24.53
C LYS A 383 2.39 24.16 23.60
N LEU A 384 2.38 22.94 24.15
CA LEU A 384 2.20 21.72 23.38
C LEU A 384 0.79 21.66 22.77
N ALA A 385 -0.25 21.95 23.56
CA ALA A 385 -1.63 21.99 23.07
C ALA A 385 -1.79 22.97 21.90
N ALA A 386 -1.29 24.20 22.04
CA ALA A 386 -1.31 25.20 20.97
C ALA A 386 -0.54 24.76 19.71
N ALA A 387 0.59 24.06 19.86
CA ALA A 387 1.34 23.54 18.71
C ALA A 387 0.62 22.38 18.01
N ILE A 388 -0.11 21.55 18.74
CA ILE A 388 -0.93 20.48 18.19
C ILE A 388 -2.10 21.04 17.40
N GLU A 389 -2.81 22.02 17.98
CA GLU A 389 -3.92 22.72 17.33
C GLU A 389 -3.46 23.35 16.02
N LEU A 390 -2.36 24.10 16.05
CA LEU A 390 -1.75 24.71 14.86
C LEU A 390 -1.38 23.69 13.77
N ALA A 391 -0.92 22.49 14.15
CA ALA A 391 -0.57 21.46 13.19
C ALA A 391 -1.81 20.81 12.54
N VAL A 392 -2.95 20.81 13.23
CA VAL A 392 -4.16 20.10 12.82
C VAL A 392 -5.16 21.00 12.09
N GLU A 393 -5.22 22.30 12.44
CA GLU A 393 -6.02 23.33 11.75
C GLU A 393 -5.58 23.59 10.31
#